data_AF-A0A1Y5MMH5-F1
#
_entry.id   AF-A0A1Y5MMH5-F1
#
_cell.length_a   1.000
_cell.length_b   1.000
_cell.length_c   1.000
_cell.angle_alpha   90.00
_cell.angle_beta   90.00
_cell.angle_gamma   90.00
#
_symmetry.space_group_name_H-M   'P 1'
#
loop_
_entity.id
_entity.type
_entity.pdbx_description
1 polymer ?
#
loop_
_entity_poly.entity_id
_entity_poly.type
_entity_poly.pdbx_seq_one_letter_code
_entity_poly.pdbx_strand_id
1 'polypeptide(L)'
;MSAVTEIRMLFQSLNEWKAERCLSLDSQREGYLRNIMEELGELAEAVKQGNSEEYIDALCDIVVFSINALDEYSYSATSMTITRNTPRETLYRNLLHEIAKYARDWDTKYLCNIYHVCKILAMQGNYDLFIAMDETIKEISSRTGHYSASLKKWIKNTSPEAKAKWYKANYGKCTL
;
A
#
# COMPACT_ATOMS: atom_id res chain seq x y z
N MET A 1 -14.54 -5.96 -10.44
CA MET A 1 -14.57 -4.48 -10.43
C MET A 1 -13.46 -3.97 -11.34
N SER A 2 -13.54 -2.76 -11.90
CA SER A 2 -12.42 -2.22 -12.70
C SER A 2 -11.35 -1.60 -11.79
N ALA A 3 -10.08 -1.63 -12.18
CA ALA A 3 -8.99 -1.00 -11.43
C ALA A 3 -9.22 0.50 -11.18
N VAL A 4 -9.94 1.17 -12.10
CA VAL A 4 -10.31 2.59 -11.98
C VAL A 4 -11.18 2.84 -10.75
N THR A 5 -12.19 1.98 -10.58
CA THR A 5 -13.15 2.06 -9.47
C THR A 5 -12.46 1.73 -8.16
N GLU A 6 -11.60 0.70 -8.16
CA GLU A 6 -10.87 0.25 -6.97
C GLU A 6 -9.97 1.36 -6.41
N ILE A 7 -9.05 1.93 -7.21
CA ILE A 7 -8.13 2.97 -6.74
C ILE A 7 -8.90 4.20 -6.23
N ARG A 8 -10.00 4.57 -6.90
CA ARG A 8 -10.85 5.69 -6.45
C ARG A 8 -11.44 5.44 -5.07
N MET A 9 -11.97 4.24 -4.82
CA MET A 9 -12.53 3.87 -3.52
C MET A 9 -11.45 3.88 -2.44
N LEU A 10 -10.28 3.29 -2.73
CA LEU A 10 -9.15 3.28 -1.79
C LEU A 10 -8.65 4.68 -1.47
N PHE A 11 -8.55 5.56 -2.48
CA PHE A 11 -8.17 6.97 -2.29
C PHE A 11 -9.15 7.70 -1.37
N GLN A 12 -10.46 7.48 -1.53
CA GLN A 12 -11.46 8.08 -0.65
C GLN A 12 -11.29 7.59 0.80
N SER A 13 -11.26 6.28 1.02
CA SER A 13 -11.13 5.70 2.36
C SER A 13 -9.83 6.10 3.07
N LEU A 14 -8.71 6.18 2.33
CA LEU A 14 -7.42 6.59 2.89
C LEU A 14 -7.35 8.09 3.17
N ASN A 15 -8.05 8.93 2.39
CA ASN A 15 -8.18 10.35 2.73
C ASN A 15 -9.01 10.58 3.99
N GLU A 16 -10.09 9.83 4.18
CA GLU A 16 -10.86 9.84 5.44
C GLU A 16 -9.96 9.44 6.62
N TRP A 17 -9.21 8.34 6.47
CA TRP A 17 -8.25 7.88 7.48
C TRP A 17 -7.16 8.93 7.81
N LYS A 18 -6.60 9.61 6.80
CA LYS A 18 -5.62 10.71 7.00
C LYS A 18 -6.23 11.90 7.72
N ALA A 19 -7.45 12.29 7.34
CA ALA A 19 -8.15 13.44 7.91
C ALA A 19 -8.43 13.24 9.41
N GLU A 20 -8.91 12.06 9.81
CA GLU A 20 -9.12 11.70 11.23
C GLU A 20 -7.85 11.81 12.08
N ARG A 21 -6.68 11.63 11.47
CA ARG A 21 -5.37 11.60 12.13
C ARG A 21 -4.57 12.90 11.93
N CYS A 22 -5.19 13.92 11.32
CA CYS A 22 -4.56 15.19 11.00
C CYS A 22 -3.23 15.04 10.23
N LEU A 23 -3.15 14.05 9.35
CA LEU A 23 -1.96 13.80 8.53
C LEU A 23 -2.01 14.65 7.25
N SER A 24 -1.06 15.56 7.09
CA SER A 24 -0.97 16.42 5.90
C SER A 24 -0.34 15.68 4.72
N LEU A 25 -0.67 16.11 3.50
CA LEU A 25 -0.03 15.60 2.27
C LEU A 25 1.50 15.73 2.32
N ASP A 26 2.00 16.89 2.76
CA ASP A 26 3.44 17.14 2.88
C ASP A 26 4.11 16.12 3.82
N SER A 27 3.47 15.83 4.96
CA SER A 27 3.98 14.84 5.92
C SER A 27 4.08 13.43 5.32
N GLN A 28 3.17 13.08 4.40
CA GLN A 28 3.16 11.79 3.71
C GLN A 28 4.25 11.72 2.63
N ARG A 29 4.42 12.80 1.86
CA ARG A 29 5.46 12.90 0.82
C ARG A 29 6.87 12.91 1.42
N GLU A 30 7.09 13.65 2.50
CA GLU A 30 8.37 13.67 3.22
C GLU A 30 8.77 12.28 3.75
N GLY A 31 7.81 11.50 4.24
CA GLY A 31 8.03 10.15 4.77
C GLY A 31 8.01 9.04 3.71
N TYR A 32 7.58 9.33 2.48
CA TYR A 32 7.24 8.32 1.47
C TYR A 32 8.37 7.35 1.18
N LEU A 33 9.55 7.85 0.78
CA LEU A 33 10.68 6.99 0.42
C LEU A 33 11.14 6.11 1.57
N ARG A 34 11.20 6.65 2.79
CA ARG A 34 11.57 5.87 3.98
C ARG A 34 10.57 4.74 4.22
N ASN A 35 9.28 5.05 4.24
CA ASN A 35 8.24 4.04 4.51
C ASN A 35 8.21 2.99 3.40
N ILE A 36 8.24 3.40 2.12
CA ILE A 36 8.25 2.45 0.99
C ILE A 36 9.47 1.53 1.01
N MET A 37 10.65 2.02 1.39
CA MET A 37 11.84 1.17 1.50
C MET A 37 11.74 0.19 2.66
N GLU A 38 11.04 0.55 3.74
CA GLU A 38 10.66 -0.36 4.84
C GLU A 38 9.75 -1.48 4.29
N GLU A 39 8.66 -1.13 3.60
CA GLU A 39 7.71 -2.10 3.05
C GLU A 39 8.29 -2.98 1.94
N LEU A 40 9.19 -2.45 1.10
CA LEU A 40 9.93 -3.25 0.11
C LEU A 40 10.86 -4.27 0.78
N GLY A 41 11.40 -3.94 1.96
CA GLY A 41 12.19 -4.84 2.79
C GLY A 41 11.32 -5.96 3.38
N GLU A 42 10.15 -5.62 3.91
CA GLU A 42 9.16 -6.60 4.41
C GLU A 42 8.69 -7.53 3.28
N LEU A 43 8.41 -6.99 2.10
CA LEU A 43 8.07 -7.78 0.92
C LEU A 43 9.19 -8.76 0.55
N ALA A 44 10.44 -8.30 0.54
CA ALA A 44 11.59 -9.14 0.21
C ALA A 44 11.80 -10.27 1.23
N GLU A 45 11.63 -9.99 2.52
CA GLU A 45 11.75 -10.99 3.57
C GLU A 45 10.60 -12.01 3.51
N ALA A 46 9.36 -11.56 3.29
CA ALA A 46 8.21 -12.44 3.12
C ALA A 46 8.38 -13.40 1.92
N VAL A 47 8.89 -12.91 0.79
CA VAL A 47 9.22 -13.73 -0.38
C VAL A 47 10.27 -14.78 -0.04
N LYS A 48 11.34 -14.38 0.66
CA LYS A 48 12.43 -15.28 1.07
C LYS A 48 11.95 -16.37 2.03
N GLN A 49 11.03 -16.05 2.93
CA GLN A 49 10.48 -17.00 3.91
C GLN A 49 9.31 -17.83 3.35
N GLY A 50 8.72 -17.42 2.23
CA GLY A 50 7.50 -18.03 1.71
C GLY A 50 6.26 -17.71 2.56
N ASN A 51 6.28 -16.58 3.28
CA ASN A 51 5.16 -16.17 4.14
C ASN A 51 4.12 -15.41 3.30
N SER A 52 2.99 -16.05 3.02
CA SER A 52 1.97 -15.50 2.13
C SER A 52 1.19 -14.33 2.76
N GLU A 53 0.99 -14.33 4.08
CA GLU A 53 0.28 -13.25 4.78
C GLU A 53 1.13 -11.98 4.85
N GLU A 54 2.41 -12.09 5.23
CA GLU A 54 3.33 -10.95 5.21
C GLU A 54 3.57 -10.43 3.78
N TYR A 55 3.54 -11.33 2.79
CA TYR A 55 3.67 -10.95 1.39
C TYR A 55 2.52 -10.03 0.93
N ILE A 56 1.26 -10.38 1.25
CA ILE A 56 0.12 -9.54 0.88
C ILE A 56 0.05 -8.27 1.74
N ASP A 57 0.41 -8.34 3.03
CA ASP A 57 0.50 -7.18 3.94
C ASP A 57 1.45 -6.11 3.36
N ALA A 58 2.66 -6.50 3.00
CA ALA A 58 3.65 -5.59 2.43
C ALA A 58 3.20 -4.98 1.09
N LEU A 59 2.52 -5.75 0.23
CA LEU A 59 1.94 -5.21 -1.01
C LEU A 59 0.85 -4.17 -0.73
N CYS A 60 0.00 -4.42 0.27
CA CYS A 60 -1.02 -3.48 0.69
C CYS A 60 -0.40 -2.20 1.28
N ASP A 61 0.61 -2.32 2.14
CA ASP A 61 1.27 -1.16 2.76
C ASP A 61 1.99 -0.29 1.70
N ILE A 62 2.61 -0.88 0.68
CA ILE A 62 3.13 -0.14 -0.49
C ILE A 62 2.04 0.69 -1.16
N VAL A 63 0.84 0.12 -1.33
CA VAL A 63 -0.31 0.83 -1.92
C VAL A 63 -0.82 1.92 -0.98
N VAL A 64 -0.93 1.67 0.33
CA VAL A 64 -1.33 2.66 1.35
C VAL A 64 -0.42 3.88 1.29
N PHE A 65 0.90 3.69 1.36
CA PHE A 65 1.84 4.82 1.32
C PHE A 65 1.82 5.54 -0.03
N SER A 66 1.63 4.82 -1.14
CA SER A 66 1.55 5.43 -2.47
C SER A 66 0.29 6.28 -2.64
N ILE A 67 -0.87 5.78 -2.20
CA ILE A 67 -2.13 6.54 -2.24
C ILE A 67 -2.08 7.74 -1.29
N ASN A 68 -1.54 7.58 -0.07
CA ASN A 68 -1.49 8.65 0.91
C ASN A 68 -0.64 9.86 0.47
N ALA A 69 0.35 9.63 -0.39
CA ALA A 69 1.19 10.68 -0.98
C ALA A 69 0.58 11.35 -2.23
N LEU A 70 -0.60 10.91 -2.68
CA LEU A 70 -1.35 11.53 -3.76
C LEU A 70 -2.20 12.69 -3.23
N ASP A 71 -2.23 13.80 -3.97
CA ASP A 71 -3.06 14.97 -3.66
C ASP A 71 -4.50 14.78 -4.15
N GLU A 72 -4.65 14.55 -5.45
CA GLU A 72 -5.92 14.32 -6.11
C GLU A 72 -5.83 13.09 -7.03
N TYR A 73 -6.87 12.26 -7.01
CA TYR A 73 -6.95 11.11 -7.90
C TYR A 73 -7.64 11.44 -9.23
N SER A 74 -6.88 11.34 -10.31
CA SER A 74 -7.36 11.35 -11.69
C SER A 74 -7.00 10.03 -12.38
N TYR A 75 -7.96 9.38 -13.02
CA TYR A 75 -7.68 8.10 -13.67
C TYR A 75 -6.67 8.28 -14.81
N SER A 76 -5.65 7.42 -14.83
CA SER A 76 -4.70 7.28 -15.92
C SER A 76 -4.61 5.81 -16.33
N ALA A 77 -4.81 5.53 -17.62
CA ALA A 77 -4.68 4.17 -18.12
C ALA A 77 -3.23 3.70 -17.95
N THR A 78 -3.06 2.47 -17.45
CA THR A 78 -1.72 1.89 -17.35
C THR A 78 -1.13 1.70 -18.74
N SER A 79 0.13 2.09 -18.92
CA SER A 79 0.88 1.83 -20.14
C SER A 79 1.62 0.49 -20.10
N MET A 80 1.39 -0.33 -19.07
CA MET A 80 2.13 -1.57 -18.84
C MET A 80 1.44 -2.76 -19.50
N THR A 81 2.20 -3.53 -20.26
CA THR A 81 1.75 -4.82 -20.80
C THR A 81 2.18 -5.94 -19.86
N ILE A 82 1.43 -6.12 -18.77
CA ILE A 82 1.66 -7.19 -17.79
C ILE A 82 0.42 -8.07 -17.62
N THR A 83 0.64 -9.34 -17.36
CA THR A 83 -0.39 -10.35 -17.10
C THR A 83 -0.03 -11.21 -15.89
N ARG A 84 -0.94 -12.07 -15.43
CA ARG A 84 -0.68 -13.08 -14.37
C ARG A 84 0.49 -14.02 -14.66
N ASN A 85 0.90 -14.16 -15.93
CA ASN A 85 2.02 -15.03 -16.34
C ASN A 85 3.36 -14.28 -16.45
N THR A 86 3.37 -12.97 -16.19
CA THR A 86 4.61 -12.18 -16.21
C THR A 86 5.55 -12.70 -15.11
N PRO A 87 6.85 -12.95 -15.39
CA PRO A 87 7.78 -13.38 -14.36
C PRO A 87 7.84 -12.41 -13.18
N ARG A 88 7.90 -12.94 -11.95
CA ARG A 88 7.90 -12.14 -10.70
C ARG A 88 9.03 -11.13 -10.66
N GLU A 89 10.22 -11.50 -11.13
CA GLU A 89 11.39 -10.64 -11.19
C GLU A 89 11.15 -9.42 -12.10
N THR A 90 10.40 -9.59 -13.18
CA THR A 90 9.99 -8.48 -14.04
C THR A 90 8.98 -7.59 -13.34
N LEU A 91 8.05 -8.15 -12.58
CA LEU A 91 7.09 -7.38 -11.78
C LEU A 91 7.80 -6.57 -10.68
N TYR A 92 8.75 -7.16 -9.95
CA TYR A 92 9.54 -6.44 -8.93
C TYR A 92 10.37 -5.30 -9.54
N ARG A 93 11.05 -5.54 -10.68
CA ARG A 93 11.78 -4.49 -11.39
C ARG A 93 10.85 -3.34 -11.79
N ASN A 94 9.67 -3.66 -12.30
CA ASN A 94 8.68 -2.67 -12.68
C ASN A 94 8.16 -1.90 -11.46
N LEU A 95 7.88 -2.57 -10.35
CA LEU A 95 7.43 -1.95 -9.10
C LEU A 95 8.45 -0.91 -8.61
N LEU A 96 9.73 -1.31 -8.52
CA LEU A 96 10.82 -0.43 -8.10
C LEU A 96 10.96 0.80 -9.02
N HIS A 97 10.86 0.58 -10.33
CA HIS A 97 10.95 1.66 -11.33
C HIS A 97 9.80 2.67 -11.21
N GLU A 98 8.58 2.19 -11.03
CA GLU A 98 7.40 3.06 -10.93
C GLU A 98 7.35 3.80 -9.59
N ILE A 99 7.76 3.16 -8.49
CA ILE A 99 7.99 3.80 -7.19
C ILE A 99 8.99 4.95 -7.31
N ALA A 100 10.13 4.72 -7.97
CA ALA A 100 11.16 5.74 -8.12
C ALA A 100 10.67 6.96 -8.91
N LYS A 101 9.86 6.76 -9.96
CA LYS A 101 9.24 7.86 -10.69
C LYS A 101 8.15 8.57 -9.89
N TYR A 102 7.32 7.80 -9.18
CA TYR A 102 6.25 8.37 -8.38
C TYR A 102 6.79 9.27 -7.26
N ALA A 103 7.86 8.85 -6.57
CA ALA A 103 8.51 9.65 -5.54
C ALA A 103 9.07 10.99 -6.04
N ARG A 104 9.34 11.10 -7.35
CA ARG A 104 9.83 12.34 -7.97
C ARG A 104 8.70 13.25 -8.43
N ASP A 105 7.68 12.66 -9.07
CA ASP A 105 6.71 13.41 -9.86
C ASP A 105 5.31 13.49 -9.21
N TRP A 106 4.98 12.59 -8.26
CA TRP A 106 3.65 12.44 -7.64
C TRP A 106 2.49 12.30 -8.63
N ASP A 107 2.78 11.83 -9.84
CA ASP A 107 1.81 11.70 -10.93
C ASP A 107 0.97 10.42 -10.76
N THR A 108 -0.36 10.57 -10.86
CA THR A 108 -1.32 9.46 -10.75
C THR A 108 -1.04 8.32 -11.73
N LYS A 109 -0.41 8.59 -12.88
CA LYS A 109 0.03 7.54 -13.81
C LYS A 109 0.93 6.50 -13.12
N TYR A 110 1.92 6.95 -12.36
CA TYR A 110 2.84 6.04 -11.68
C TYR A 110 2.16 5.30 -10.53
N LEU A 111 1.24 5.97 -9.81
CA LEU A 111 0.38 5.31 -8.82
C LEU A 111 -0.46 4.20 -9.45
N CYS A 112 -1.13 4.47 -10.59
CA CYS A 112 -1.92 3.47 -11.30
C CYS A 112 -1.06 2.27 -11.74
N ASN A 113 0.18 2.51 -12.17
CA ASN A 113 1.12 1.45 -12.51
C ASN A 113 1.58 0.66 -11.27
N ILE A 114 1.90 1.32 -10.16
CA ILE A 114 2.23 0.67 -8.87
C ILE A 114 1.10 -0.25 -8.45
N TYR A 115 -0.14 0.26 -8.41
CA TYR A 115 -1.32 -0.53 -8.06
C TYR A 115 -1.50 -1.72 -9.02
N HIS A 116 -1.34 -1.51 -10.32
CA HIS A 116 -1.48 -2.58 -11.30
C HIS A 116 -0.43 -3.68 -11.10
N VAL A 117 0.83 -3.32 -10.85
CA VAL A 117 1.89 -4.29 -10.54
C VAL A 117 1.61 -5.04 -9.24
N CYS A 118 1.23 -4.34 -8.16
CA CYS A 118 0.84 -4.99 -6.90
C CYS A 118 -0.35 -5.93 -7.09
N LYS A 119 -1.31 -5.58 -7.95
CA LYS A 119 -2.48 -6.42 -8.22
C LYS A 119 -2.09 -7.73 -8.90
N ILE A 120 -1.19 -7.67 -9.89
CA ILE A 120 -0.67 -8.89 -10.54
C ILE A 120 0.16 -9.72 -9.56
N LEU A 121 1.00 -9.08 -8.73
CA LEU A 121 1.78 -9.77 -7.70
C LEU A 121 0.89 -10.46 -6.66
N ALA A 122 -0.19 -9.81 -6.21
CA ALA A 122 -1.17 -10.39 -5.29
C ALA A 122 -1.90 -11.58 -5.93
N MET A 123 -2.34 -11.45 -7.18
CA MET A 123 -2.97 -12.56 -7.92
C MET A 123 -2.03 -13.77 -8.05
N GLN A 124 -0.73 -13.54 -8.27
CA GLN A 124 0.27 -14.61 -8.28
C GLN A 124 0.54 -15.22 -6.90
N GLY A 125 0.16 -14.54 -5.82
CA GLY A 125 0.13 -15.05 -4.45
C GLY A 125 -1.21 -15.65 -4.04
N ASN A 126 -2.16 -15.80 -4.98
CA ASN A 126 -3.53 -16.24 -4.74
C ASN A 126 -4.38 -15.31 -3.87
N TYR A 127 -4.18 -13.99 -3.98
CA TYR A 127 -4.98 -12.98 -3.27
C TYR A 127 -5.67 -12.00 -4.23
N ASP A 128 -6.85 -11.53 -3.83
CA ASP A 128 -7.50 -10.34 -4.36
C ASP A 128 -6.97 -9.09 -3.62
N LEU A 129 -6.19 -8.27 -4.31
CA LEU A 129 -5.58 -7.07 -3.72
C LEU A 129 -6.63 -6.09 -3.19
N PHE A 130 -7.78 -5.94 -3.85
CA PHE A 130 -8.77 -4.94 -3.43
C PHE A 130 -9.43 -5.36 -2.11
N ILE A 131 -9.75 -6.64 -1.96
CA ILE A 131 -10.28 -7.17 -0.69
C ILE A 131 -9.21 -7.11 0.40
N ALA A 132 -7.95 -7.42 0.08
CA ALA A 132 -6.84 -7.31 1.04
C ALA A 132 -6.63 -5.85 1.50
N MET A 133 -6.77 -4.87 0.60
CA MET A 133 -6.70 -3.46 0.96
C MET A 133 -7.84 -3.03 1.90
N ASP A 134 -9.05 -3.55 1.75
CA ASP A 134 -10.16 -3.29 2.68
C ASP A 134 -9.84 -3.79 4.10
N GLU A 135 -9.28 -5.00 4.21
CA GLU A 135 -8.79 -5.55 5.48
C GLU A 135 -7.63 -4.74 6.07
N THR A 136 -6.71 -4.27 5.23
CA THR A 136 -5.58 -3.41 5.63
C THR A 136 -6.08 -2.08 6.18
N ILE A 137 -7.06 -1.46 5.51
CA ILE A 137 -7.65 -0.18 5.94
C ILE A 137 -8.34 -0.35 7.31
N LYS A 138 -9.05 -1.46 7.54
CA LYS A 138 -9.61 -1.78 8.87
C LYS A 138 -8.52 -1.91 9.93
N GLU A 139 -7.43 -2.62 9.61
CA GLU A 139 -6.29 -2.79 10.51
C GLU A 139 -5.68 -1.43 10.87
N ILE A 140 -5.30 -0.60 9.90
CA ILE A 140 -4.68 0.71 10.19
C ILE A 140 -5.64 1.68 10.87
N SER A 141 -6.96 1.56 10.62
CA SER A 141 -7.99 2.39 11.24
C SER A 141 -8.23 2.02 12.72
N SER A 142 -8.02 0.75 13.08
CA SER A 142 -8.12 0.30 14.49
C SER A 142 -6.99 0.82 15.37
N ARG A 143 -5.85 1.20 14.77
CA ARG A 143 -4.66 1.63 15.49
C ARG A 143 -4.80 3.08 15.94
N THR A 144 -4.36 3.35 17.18
CA THR A 144 -4.15 4.70 17.72
C THR A 144 -2.66 5.06 17.67
N GLY A 145 -2.32 6.35 17.71
CA GLY A 145 -0.94 6.81 17.57
C GLY A 145 -0.85 8.32 17.35
N HIS A 146 0.35 8.79 17.02
CA HIS A 146 0.62 10.21 16.76
C HIS A 146 1.68 10.37 15.67
N TYR A 147 1.68 11.52 15.00
CA TYR A 147 2.75 11.84 14.04
C TYR A 147 4.03 12.28 14.76
N SER A 148 5.17 11.72 14.36
CA SER A 148 6.50 12.13 14.82
C SER A 148 7.19 12.95 13.75
N ALA A 149 7.39 14.24 14.03
CA ALA A 149 8.09 15.16 13.12
C ALA A 149 9.58 14.83 12.95
N SER A 150 10.23 14.22 13.95
CA SER A 150 11.65 13.83 13.87
C SER A 150 11.84 12.58 13.01
N LEU A 151 10.91 11.62 13.09
CA LEU A 151 10.94 10.39 12.31
C LEU A 151 10.25 10.51 10.96
N LYS A 152 9.53 11.64 10.74
CA LYS A 152 8.68 11.90 9.57
C LYS A 152 7.70 10.75 9.31
N LYS A 153 7.16 10.19 10.40
CA LYS A 153 6.38 8.96 10.40
C LYS A 153 5.27 9.01 11.45
N TRP A 154 4.13 8.41 11.13
CA TRP A 154 3.10 8.13 12.12
C TRP A 154 3.50 6.95 13.00
N ILE A 155 3.55 7.19 14.30
CA ILE A 155 3.99 6.23 15.31
C ILE A 155 2.78 5.60 15.98
N LYS A 156 2.68 4.28 15.82
CA LYS A 156 1.67 3.42 16.45
C LYS A 156 1.80 3.50 17.98
N ASN A 157 0.68 3.60 18.69
CA ASN A 157 0.65 3.38 20.14
C ASN A 157 0.73 1.89 20.44
N THR A 158 1.90 1.42 20.87
CA THR A 158 2.18 0.00 21.11
C THR A 158 1.93 -0.45 22.54
N SER A 159 1.24 0.35 23.38
CA SER A 159 0.89 -0.08 24.74
C SER A 159 0.02 -1.36 24.70
N PRO A 160 0.09 -2.23 25.72
CA PRO A 160 -0.74 -3.44 25.77
C PRO A 160 -2.24 -3.15 25.61
N GLU A 161 -2.73 -2.07 26.21
CA GLU A 161 -4.14 -1.65 26.15
C GLU A 161 -4.54 -1.19 24.75
N ALA A 162 -3.64 -0.51 24.04
CA ALA A 162 -3.86 -0.11 22.66
C ALA A 162 -3.84 -1.32 21.72
N LYS A 163 -2.83 -2.20 21.85
CA LYS A 163 -2.69 -3.42 21.06
C LYS A 163 -3.86 -4.38 21.23
N ALA A 164 -4.43 -4.48 22.43
CA ALA A 164 -5.62 -5.30 22.68
C ALA A 164 -6.85 -4.87 21.86
N LYS A 165 -6.86 -3.64 21.33
CA LYS A 165 -7.93 -3.10 20.47
C LYS A 165 -7.60 -3.14 18.98
N TRP A 166 -6.37 -3.55 18.62
CA TRP A 166 -5.96 -3.60 17.22
C TRP A 166 -6.69 -4.73 16.52
N TYR A 167 -7.29 -4.39 15.38
CA TYR A 167 -7.74 -5.35 14.41
C TYR A 167 -6.53 -5.86 13.63
N LYS A 168 -6.45 -7.18 13.43
CA LYS A 168 -5.51 -7.78 12.47
C LYS A 168 -6.27 -8.14 11.20
N ALA A 169 -5.78 -7.67 10.07
CA ALA A 169 -6.30 -7.94 8.73
C ALA A 169 -6.46 -9.46 8.52
N ASN A 170 -7.64 -9.87 8.06
CA ASN A 170 -7.93 -11.28 7.82
C ASN A 170 -7.69 -11.63 6.34
N TYR A 171 -6.42 -11.77 5.98
CA TYR A 171 -6.04 -12.08 4.60
C TYR A 171 -6.49 -13.46 4.13
N GLY A 172 -6.78 -14.39 5.04
CA GLY A 172 -7.38 -15.68 4.70
C GLY A 172 -8.75 -15.57 4.00
N LYS A 173 -9.47 -14.44 4.16
CA LYS A 173 -10.72 -14.16 3.44
C LYS A 173 -10.52 -13.48 2.08
N CYS A 174 -9.29 -13.08 1.78
CA CYS A 174 -8.94 -12.32 0.58
C CYS A 174 -8.42 -13.23 -0.54
N THR A 175 -8.38 -14.55 -0.34
CA THR A 175 -7.82 -15.49 -1.34
C THR A 175 -8.74 -15.69 -2.53
N LEU A 176 -8.16 -15.94 -3.71
CA LEU A 176 -8.87 -16.26 -4.96
C LEU A 176 -9.23 -17.74 -5.10
#